data_AF-A0A9D5IDH7-F1
#
_entry.id   AF-A0A9D5IDH7-F1
#
_cell.length_a   1.000
_cell.length_b   1.000
_cell.length_c   1.000
_cell.angle_alpha   90.00
_cell.angle_beta   90.00
_cell.angle_gamma   90.00
#
_symmetry.space_group_name_H-M   'P 1'
#
loop_
_entity.id
_entity.type
_entity.pdbx_description
1 polymer ?
#
loop_
_entity_poly.entity_id
_entity_poly.type
_entity_poly.pdbx_seq_one_letter_code
_entity_poly.pdbx_strand_id
1 'polypeptide(L)'
;MSSTASPPSHRTPIHLLGHVVVDTVRIVGDIVLFGLSMLSWLLAGWPRGQAFWSVMYVVGVQSVSVVCVTGGFIGMVLAIQAYDQFAMMHMENQLGTVVNVTLVKELGPVLAAVMLAGRVGSAMAAELGTMRVTEQIDALAALGANPIAYLVVPRFLACVLLIPMLTVVADCVGIISG
;
A
#
# COMPACT_ATOMS: atom_id res chain seq x y z
N MET A 1 14.27 -52.84 -19.51
CA MET A 1 14.31 -52.25 -20.86
C MET A 1 12.90 -51.82 -21.27
N SER A 2 12.56 -50.56 -21.00
CA SER A 2 11.62 -49.76 -21.81
C SER A 2 11.70 -48.32 -21.29
N SER A 3 12.70 -47.62 -21.80
CA SER A 3 12.83 -46.16 -21.68
C SER A 3 11.61 -45.54 -22.35
N THR A 4 10.64 -45.04 -21.57
CA THR A 4 9.62 -44.13 -22.08
C THR A 4 10.23 -42.74 -22.11
N ALA A 5 10.99 -42.48 -23.17
CA ALA A 5 11.46 -41.15 -23.51
C ALA A 5 10.23 -40.22 -23.62
N SER A 6 10.16 -39.22 -22.73
CA SER A 6 9.24 -38.10 -22.91
C SER A 6 9.54 -37.44 -24.26
N PRO A 7 8.52 -37.11 -25.07
CA PRO A 7 8.77 -36.51 -26.38
C PRO A 7 9.48 -35.16 -26.20
N PRO A 8 10.45 -34.82 -27.06
CA PRO A 8 11.18 -33.55 -26.96
C PRO A 8 10.19 -32.40 -27.13
N SER A 9 10.09 -31.53 -26.13
CA SER A 9 9.28 -30.31 -26.22
C SER A 9 9.89 -29.41 -27.29
N HIS A 10 9.41 -29.51 -28.53
CA HIS A 10 9.61 -28.45 -29.50
C HIS A 10 8.97 -27.19 -28.90
N ARG A 11 9.80 -26.27 -28.40
CA ARG A 11 9.39 -24.94 -27.92
C ARG A 11 8.91 -24.14 -29.12
N THR A 12 7.72 -24.47 -29.63
CA THR A 12 7.04 -23.67 -30.63
C THR A 12 6.62 -22.35 -29.98
N PRO A 13 6.62 -21.25 -30.74
CA PRO A 13 6.21 -19.94 -30.21
C PRO A 13 4.79 -19.97 -29.62
N ILE A 14 3.92 -20.84 -30.15
CA ILE A 14 2.54 -21.05 -29.68
C ILE A 14 2.52 -21.68 -28.28
N HIS A 15 3.39 -22.66 -27.99
CA HIS A 15 3.47 -23.27 -26.67
C HIS A 15 4.00 -22.29 -25.62
N LEU A 16 4.95 -21.43 -26.00
CA LEU A 16 5.50 -20.40 -25.12
C LEU A 16 4.44 -19.34 -24.75
N LEU A 17 3.63 -18.93 -25.73
CA LEU A 17 2.46 -18.08 -25.52
C LEU A 17 1.42 -18.75 -24.62
N GLY A 18 1.15 -20.04 -24.82
CA GLY A 18 0.23 -20.82 -23.98
C GLY A 18 0.65 -20.83 -22.51
N HIS A 19 1.93 -21.08 -22.21
CA HIS A 19 2.44 -21.05 -20.83
C HIS A 19 2.31 -19.67 -20.20
N VAL A 20 2.72 -18.61 -20.91
CA VAL A 20 2.63 -17.23 -20.39
C VAL A 20 1.18 -16.85 -20.06
N VAL A 21 0.23 -17.17 -20.93
CA VAL A 21 -1.19 -16.87 -20.71
C VAL A 21 -1.73 -17.64 -19.51
N VAL A 22 -1.48 -18.95 -19.44
CA VAL A 22 -1.97 -19.77 -18.33
C VAL A 22 -1.35 -19.36 -17.00
N ASP A 23 -0.05 -19.05 -16.97
CA ASP A 23 0.64 -18.62 -15.76
C ASP A 23 0.17 -17.24 -15.29
N THR A 24 -0.08 -16.31 -16.21
CA THR A 24 -0.65 -15.00 -15.88
C THR A 24 -2.04 -15.16 -15.26
N VAL A 25 -2.90 -16.01 -15.85
CA VAL A 25 -4.25 -16.27 -15.33
C VAL A 25 -4.18 -16.92 -13.94
N ARG A 26 -3.25 -17.85 -13.71
CA ARG A 26 -3.04 -18.47 -12.40
C ARG A 26 -2.61 -17.46 -11.35
N ILE A 27 -1.61 -16.62 -11.65
CA ILE A 27 -1.12 -15.58 -10.73
C ILE A 27 -2.25 -14.63 -10.34
N VAL A 28 -3.02 -14.16 -11.32
CA VAL A 28 -4.17 -13.29 -11.05
C VAL A 28 -5.21 -14.02 -10.20
N GLY A 29 -5.52 -15.28 -10.52
CA GLY A 29 -6.44 -16.12 -9.75
C GLY A 29 -6.02 -16.28 -8.29
N ASP A 30 -4.73 -16.58 -8.04
CA ASP A 30 -4.19 -16.75 -6.69
C ASP A 30 -4.26 -15.45 -5.88
N ILE A 31 -3.94 -14.31 -6.49
CA ILE A 31 -4.05 -12.99 -5.85
C ILE A 31 -5.51 -12.67 -5.51
N VAL A 32 -6.45 -12.96 -6.41
CA VAL A 32 -7.89 -12.73 -6.18
C VAL A 32 -8.40 -13.62 -5.05
N LEU A 33 -8.05 -14.91 -5.05
CA LEU A 33 -8.46 -15.84 -3.99
C LEU A 33 -7.85 -15.46 -2.64
N PHE A 34 -6.58 -15.02 -2.61
CA PHE A 34 -5.95 -14.48 -1.42
C PHE A 34 -6.67 -13.24 -0.89
N GLY A 35 -6.99 -12.29 -1.78
CA GLY A 35 -7.72 -11.06 -1.44
C GLY A 35 -9.13 -11.33 -0.93
N LEU A 36 -9.87 -12.24 -1.56
CA LEU A 36 -11.21 -12.64 -1.12
C LEU A 36 -11.17 -13.34 0.24
N SER A 37 -10.20 -14.22 0.45
CA SER A 37 -9.99 -14.90 1.74
C SER A 37 -9.69 -13.87 2.83
N MET A 38 -8.78 -12.94 2.57
CA MET A 38 -8.46 -11.86 3.48
C MET A 38 -9.67 -10.99 3.82
N LEU A 39 -10.50 -10.65 2.82
CA LEU A 39 -11.74 -9.90 3.03
C LEU A 39 -12.76 -10.68 3.86
N SER A 40 -12.93 -11.99 3.61
CA SER A 40 -13.84 -12.81 4.40
C SER A 40 -13.42 -12.90 5.86
N TRP A 41 -12.11 -13.01 6.13
CA TRP A 41 -11.58 -13.03 7.49
C TRP A 41 -11.68 -11.66 8.18
N LEU A 42 -11.56 -10.57 7.42
CA LEU A 42 -11.77 -9.21 7.93
C LEU A 42 -13.22 -8.97 8.38
N LEU A 43 -14.19 -9.55 7.68
CA LEU A 43 -15.62 -9.47 8.05
C LEU A 43 -16.02 -10.47 9.13
N ALA A 44 -15.31 -11.59 9.27
CA ALA A 44 -15.67 -12.67 10.20
C ALA A 44 -15.32 -12.40 11.68
N GLY A 45 -14.45 -11.43 12.00
CA GLY A 45 -14.17 -11.08 13.39
C GLY A 45 -12.95 -10.17 13.58
N TRP A 46 -12.88 -9.53 14.75
CA TRP A 46 -11.81 -8.57 15.07
C TRP A 46 -10.48 -9.29 15.36
N PRO A 47 -9.34 -8.85 14.79
CA PRO A 47 -8.03 -9.41 15.09
C PRO A 47 -7.66 -9.23 16.57
N ARG A 48 -6.85 -10.13 17.12
CA ARG A 48 -6.31 -10.01 18.48
C ARG A 48 -5.59 -8.68 18.66
N GLY A 49 -6.00 -7.89 19.66
CA GLY A 49 -5.61 -6.48 19.80
C GLY A 49 -4.11 -6.22 19.93
N GLN A 50 -3.33 -7.16 20.46
CA GLN A 50 -1.90 -6.92 20.73
C GLN A 50 -1.04 -6.80 19.46
N ALA A 51 -1.31 -7.62 18.44
CA ALA A 51 -0.62 -7.54 17.15
C ALA A 51 -1.09 -6.32 16.32
N PHE A 52 -2.32 -5.86 16.55
CA PHE A 52 -2.83 -4.67 15.90
C PHE A 52 -2.12 -3.40 16.40
N TRP A 53 -1.89 -3.26 17.71
CA TRP A 53 -1.22 -2.08 18.27
C TRP A 53 0.23 -1.91 17.81
N SER A 54 1.00 -3.01 17.71
CA SER A 54 2.40 -2.93 17.25
C SER A 54 2.47 -2.44 15.79
N VAL A 55 1.59 -2.96 14.94
CA VAL A 55 1.48 -2.53 13.54
C VAL A 55 1.04 -1.07 13.45
N MET A 56 0.05 -0.65 14.24
CA MET A 56 -0.41 0.74 14.27
C MET A 56 0.72 1.73 14.62
N TYR A 57 1.61 1.35 15.53
CA TYR A 57 2.78 2.18 15.89
C TYR A 57 3.77 2.32 14.72
N VAL A 58 4.11 1.20 14.07
CA VAL A 58 5.04 1.16 12.92
C VAL A 58 4.47 1.93 11.73
N VAL A 59 3.20 1.68 11.39
CA VAL A 59 2.54 2.31 10.24
C VAL A 59 2.20 3.78 10.53
N GLY A 60 1.74 4.11 11.72
CA GLY A 60 1.27 5.44 12.07
C GLY A 60 2.41 6.33 12.51
N VAL A 61 2.91 6.09 13.73
CA VAL A 61 3.84 6.98 14.43
C VAL A 61 5.14 7.17 13.66
N GLN A 62 5.73 6.08 13.14
CA GLN A 62 6.95 6.23 12.36
C GLN A 62 6.71 7.01 11.06
N SER A 63 5.49 6.97 10.51
CA SER A 63 5.12 7.65 9.25
C SER A 63 4.89 9.13 9.38
N VAL A 64 4.46 9.59 10.56
CA VAL A 64 4.17 11.02 10.82
C VAL A 64 5.31 11.92 10.38
N SER A 65 6.55 11.64 10.80
CA SER A 65 7.69 12.52 10.48
C SER A 65 7.91 12.68 8.98
N VAL A 66 7.83 11.59 8.21
CA VAL A 66 8.03 11.65 6.76
C VAL A 66 6.86 12.37 6.09
N VAL A 67 5.62 12.14 6.56
CA VAL A 67 4.42 12.79 6.02
C VAL A 67 4.45 14.30 6.27
N CYS A 68 4.86 14.74 7.45
CA CYS A 68 4.95 16.17 7.77
C CYS A 68 6.00 16.87 6.89
N VAL A 69 7.17 16.25 6.71
CA VAL A 69 8.24 16.84 5.90
C VAL A 69 7.82 16.92 4.43
N THR A 70 7.31 15.84 3.85
CA THR A 70 6.91 15.83 2.43
C THR A 70 5.69 16.71 2.17
N GLY A 71 4.67 16.64 3.04
CA GLY A 71 3.48 17.49 2.95
C GLY A 71 3.81 18.98 3.05
N GLY A 72 4.71 19.35 3.97
CA GLY A 72 5.16 20.74 4.12
C GLY A 72 5.93 21.27 2.91
N PHE A 73 6.87 20.48 2.38
CA PHE A 73 7.59 20.90 1.17
C PHE A 73 6.66 21.06 -0.03
N ILE A 74 5.68 20.17 -0.18
CA ILE A 74 4.75 20.22 -1.30
C ILE A 74 3.79 21.41 -1.16
N GLY A 75 3.29 21.68 0.05
CA GLY A 75 2.47 22.86 0.34
C GLY A 75 3.17 24.17 -0.03
N MET A 76 4.41 24.33 0.44
CA MET A 76 5.24 25.49 0.12
C MET A 76 5.49 25.66 -1.39
N VAL A 77 5.84 24.56 -2.08
CA VAL A 77 6.09 24.59 -3.53
C VAL A 77 4.82 24.96 -4.30
N LEU A 78 3.67 24.43 -3.91
CA LEU A 78 2.39 24.76 -4.53
C LEU A 78 2.00 26.22 -4.30
N ALA A 79 2.19 26.75 -3.10
CA ALA A 79 1.87 28.14 -2.80
C ALA A 79 2.68 29.12 -3.64
N ILE A 80 4.01 28.89 -3.75
CA ILE A 80 4.90 29.73 -4.56
C ILE A 80 4.52 29.65 -6.04
N GLN A 81 4.29 28.45 -6.57
CA GLN A 81 3.92 28.27 -7.98
C GLN A 81 2.55 28.87 -8.30
N ALA A 82 1.58 28.72 -7.39
CA ALA A 82 0.26 29.26 -7.59
C ALA A 82 0.26 30.79 -7.48
N TYR A 83 1.08 31.38 -6.59
CA TYR A 83 1.21 32.83 -6.49
C TYR A 83 1.56 33.47 -7.83
N ASP A 84 2.59 32.95 -8.51
CA ASP A 84 3.00 33.46 -9.82
C ASP A 84 1.87 33.38 -10.87
N GLN A 85 1.06 32.31 -10.84
CA GLN A 85 -0.07 32.14 -11.76
C GLN A 85 -1.22 33.13 -11.48
N PHE A 86 -1.59 33.31 -10.20
CA PHE A 86 -2.70 34.18 -9.80
C PHE A 86 -2.34 35.66 -9.87
N ALA A 87 -1.07 36.01 -9.65
CA ALA A 87 -0.56 37.37 -9.82
C ALA A 87 -0.71 37.85 -11.28
N MET A 88 -0.43 36.98 -12.26
CA MET A 88 -0.64 37.30 -13.69
C MET A 88 -2.11 37.60 -14.03
N MET A 89 -3.04 36.92 -13.34
CA MET A 89 -4.48 37.08 -13.54
C MET A 89 -5.11 38.19 -12.67
N HIS A 90 -4.32 38.88 -11.83
CA HIS A 90 -4.81 39.86 -10.85
C HIS A 90 -5.87 39.27 -9.88
N MET A 91 -5.73 37.98 -9.54
CA MET A 91 -6.69 37.22 -8.72
C MET A 91 -6.09 36.68 -7.40
N GLU A 92 -5.20 37.46 -6.78
CA GLU A 92 -4.44 37.06 -5.58
C GLU A 92 -5.34 36.65 -4.40
N ASN A 93 -6.51 37.26 -4.25
CA ASN A 93 -7.46 36.95 -3.15
C ASN A 93 -8.04 35.53 -3.22
N GLN A 94 -8.01 34.85 -4.37
CA GLN A 94 -8.53 33.48 -4.53
C GLN A 94 -7.45 32.41 -4.38
N LEU A 95 -6.17 32.81 -4.33
CA LEU A 95 -5.02 31.90 -4.28
C LEU A 95 -5.15 30.85 -3.17
N GLY A 96 -5.35 31.28 -1.92
CA GLY A 96 -5.40 30.38 -0.78
C GLY A 96 -6.59 29.41 -0.82
N THR A 97 -7.74 29.82 -1.39
CA THR A 97 -8.90 28.93 -1.53
C THR A 97 -8.63 27.83 -2.55
N VAL A 98 -8.04 28.18 -3.69
CA VAL A 98 -7.75 27.22 -4.76
C VAL A 98 -6.65 26.24 -4.33
N VAL A 99 -5.59 26.74 -3.69
CA VAL A 99 -4.50 25.91 -3.18
C VAL A 99 -5.03 24.92 -2.14
N ASN A 100 -5.79 25.38 -1.15
CA ASN A 100 -6.34 24.51 -0.10
C ASN A 100 -7.28 23.43 -0.64
N VAL A 101 -8.18 23.79 -1.56
CA VAL A 101 -9.12 22.83 -2.15
C VAL A 101 -8.38 21.79 -2.99
N THR A 102 -7.36 22.19 -3.75
CA THR A 102 -6.54 21.29 -4.58
C THR A 102 -5.74 20.33 -3.71
N LEU A 103 -5.18 20.83 -2.60
CA LEU A 103 -4.39 20.03 -1.67
C LEU A 103 -5.25 18.96 -1.01
N VAL A 104 -6.40 19.33 -0.43
CA VAL A 104 -7.26 18.39 0.31
C VAL A 104 -7.96 17.36 -0.61
N LYS A 105 -8.38 17.76 -1.82
CA LYS A 105 -9.16 16.86 -2.69
C LYS A 105 -8.32 15.90 -3.51
N GLU A 106 -7.16 16.35 -3.96
CA GLU A 106 -6.39 15.62 -4.98
C GLU A 106 -5.03 15.23 -4.42
N LEU A 107 -4.20 16.23 -4.11
CA LEU A 107 -2.78 16.00 -3.87
C LEU A 107 -2.52 15.32 -2.53
N GLY A 108 -3.18 15.74 -1.45
CA GLY A 108 -3.08 15.16 -0.12
C GLY A 108 -3.28 13.64 -0.12
N PRO A 109 -4.46 13.15 -0.54
CA PRO A 109 -4.75 11.71 -0.61
C PRO A 109 -3.78 10.94 -1.52
N VAL A 110 -3.46 11.48 -2.70
CA VAL A 110 -2.57 10.82 -3.65
C VAL A 110 -1.15 10.70 -3.10
N LEU A 111 -0.62 11.78 -2.50
CA LEU A 111 0.72 11.82 -1.94
C LEU A 111 0.84 10.90 -0.72
N ALA A 112 -0.12 10.96 0.19
CA ALA A 112 -0.16 10.07 1.34
C ALA A 112 -0.22 8.60 0.90
N ALA A 113 -1.07 8.27 -0.09
CA ALA A 113 -1.20 6.91 -0.61
C ALA A 113 0.10 6.41 -1.25
N VAL A 114 0.71 7.17 -2.17
CA VAL A 114 1.94 6.76 -2.88
C VAL A 114 3.11 6.63 -1.90
N MET A 115 3.26 7.58 -0.99
CA MET A 115 4.37 7.58 -0.02
C MET A 115 4.25 6.43 0.97
N LEU A 116 3.04 6.19 1.52
CA LEU A 116 2.79 5.08 2.43
C LEU A 116 2.89 3.73 1.72
N ALA A 117 2.41 3.61 0.48
CA ALA A 117 2.58 2.39 -0.30
C ALA A 117 4.05 2.01 -0.48
N GLY A 118 4.91 2.98 -0.82
CA GLY A 118 6.35 2.73 -0.95
C GLY A 118 7.01 2.35 0.37
N ARG A 119 6.85 3.18 1.39
CA ARG A 119 7.48 3.02 2.70
C ARG A 119 6.94 1.81 3.48
N VAL A 120 5.64 1.84 3.77
CA VAL A 120 4.98 0.84 4.62
C VAL A 120 4.85 -0.47 3.87
N GLY A 121 4.51 -0.43 2.58
CA GLY A 121 4.43 -1.63 1.74
C GLY A 121 5.77 -2.37 1.67
N SER A 122 6.88 -1.65 1.47
CA SER A 122 8.22 -2.27 1.44
C SER A 122 8.61 -2.84 2.81
N ALA A 123 8.33 -2.13 3.90
CA ALA A 123 8.59 -2.62 5.26
C ALA A 123 7.79 -3.89 5.57
N MET A 124 6.49 -3.93 5.23
CA MET A 124 5.63 -5.10 5.41
C MET A 124 6.06 -6.27 4.53
N ALA A 125 6.46 -6.01 3.28
CA ALA A 125 6.96 -7.04 2.38
C ALA A 125 8.27 -7.65 2.90
N ALA A 126 9.18 -6.82 3.42
CA ALA A 126 10.42 -7.28 4.04
C ALA A 126 10.14 -8.12 5.31
N GLU A 127 9.24 -7.65 6.17
CA GLU A 127 8.85 -8.37 7.40
C GLU A 127 8.21 -9.73 7.08
N LEU A 128 7.26 -9.79 6.14
CA LEU A 128 6.66 -11.02 5.66
C LEU A 128 7.68 -11.94 4.97
N GLY A 129 8.60 -11.37 4.20
CA GLY A 129 9.69 -12.10 3.55
C GLY A 129 10.60 -12.77 4.57
N THR A 130 11.01 -12.05 5.62
CA THR A 130 11.80 -12.62 6.72
C THR A 130 11.01 -13.70 7.45
N MET A 131 9.72 -13.48 7.74
CA MET A 131 8.86 -14.50 8.37
C MET A 131 8.71 -15.76 7.50
N ARG A 132 8.74 -15.61 6.18
CA ARG A 132 8.72 -16.75 5.25
C ARG A 132 10.04 -17.51 5.24
N VAL A 133 11.17 -16.82 5.16
CA VAL A 133 12.52 -17.44 5.11
C VAL A 133 12.87 -18.10 6.46
N THR A 134 12.35 -17.58 7.57
CA THR A 134 12.52 -18.16 8.91
C THR A 134 11.46 -19.21 9.26
N GLU A 135 10.64 -19.64 8.28
CA GLU A 135 9.58 -20.64 8.43
C GLU A 135 8.51 -20.30 9.49
N GLN A 136 8.45 -19.06 9.98
CA GLN A 136 7.47 -18.65 10.99
C GLN A 136 6.03 -18.74 10.49
N ILE A 137 5.82 -18.50 9.19
CA ILE A 137 4.49 -18.64 8.56
C ILE A 137 4.04 -20.11 8.56
N ASP A 138 4.95 -21.03 8.24
CA ASP A 138 4.67 -22.46 8.19
C ASP A 138 4.51 -23.04 9.60
N ALA A 139 5.33 -22.58 10.55
CA ALA A 139 5.19 -22.92 11.97
C ALA A 139 3.82 -22.50 12.52
N LEU A 140 3.35 -21.29 12.19
CA LEU A 140 2.03 -20.82 12.60
C LEU A 140 0.91 -21.70 12.01
N ALA A 141 1.04 -22.09 10.73
CA ALA A 141 0.09 -23.00 10.09
C ALA A 141 0.09 -24.40 10.72
N ALA A 142 1.27 -24.92 11.11
CA ALA A 142 1.42 -26.20 11.79
C ALA A 142 0.78 -26.21 13.19
N LEU A 143 0.71 -25.05 13.86
CA LEU A 143 0.00 -24.85 15.13
C LEU A 143 -1.53 -24.73 14.96
N GLY A 144 -2.06 -24.87 13.75
CA GLY A 144 -3.49 -24.81 13.44
C GLY A 144 -4.06 -23.39 13.36
N ALA A 145 -3.22 -22.35 13.40
CA ALA A 145 -3.65 -20.97 13.24
C ALA A 145 -3.60 -20.54 11.78
N ASN A 146 -4.62 -19.78 11.33
CA ASN A 146 -4.65 -19.27 9.96
C ASN A 146 -3.68 -18.07 9.81
N PRO A 147 -2.65 -18.15 8.95
CA PRO A 147 -1.65 -17.09 8.80
C PRO A 147 -2.22 -15.80 8.19
N ILE A 148 -3.23 -15.89 7.32
CA ILE A 148 -3.87 -14.71 6.71
C ILE A 148 -4.58 -13.91 7.80
N ALA A 149 -5.36 -14.60 8.65
CA ALA A 149 -6.10 -13.97 9.73
C ALA A 149 -5.17 -13.33 10.79
N TYR A 150 -4.00 -13.92 11.04
CA TYR A 150 -3.10 -13.47 12.11
C TYR A 150 -2.08 -12.43 11.65
N LEU A 151 -1.56 -12.50 10.41
CA LEU A 151 -0.53 -11.59 9.91
C LEU A 151 -1.08 -10.51 8.99
N VAL A 152 -1.99 -10.86 8.07
CA VAL A 152 -2.37 -9.98 6.95
C VAL A 152 -3.53 -9.07 7.34
N VAL A 153 -4.58 -9.62 7.97
CA VAL A 153 -5.77 -8.86 8.39
C VAL A 153 -5.44 -7.66 9.31
N PRO A 154 -4.68 -7.80 10.41
CA PRO A 154 -4.37 -6.64 11.27
C PRO A 154 -3.54 -5.58 10.55
N ARG A 155 -2.63 -5.98 9.65
CA ARG A 155 -1.83 -5.06 8.83
C ARG A 155 -2.67 -4.23 7.89
N PHE A 156 -3.58 -4.88 7.18
CA PHE A 156 -4.49 -4.18 6.29
C PHE A 156 -5.45 -3.25 7.04
N LEU A 157 -6.04 -3.72 8.15
CA LEU A 157 -6.93 -2.88 8.94
C LEU A 157 -6.19 -1.64 9.47
N ALA A 158 -4.96 -1.80 9.93
CA ALA A 158 -4.12 -0.68 10.34
C ALA A 158 -3.87 0.31 9.19
N CYS A 159 -3.54 -0.17 7.98
CA CYS A 159 -3.37 0.68 6.81
C CYS A 159 -4.65 1.42 6.42
N VAL A 160 -5.79 0.72 6.37
CA VAL A 160 -7.10 1.31 6.02
C VAL A 160 -7.48 2.44 6.96
N LEU A 161 -7.17 2.31 8.26
CA LEU A 161 -7.46 3.34 9.25
C LEU A 161 -6.42 4.46 9.27
N LEU A 162 -5.14 4.15 9.11
CA LEU A 162 -4.05 5.12 9.25
C LEU A 162 -3.79 5.93 8.00
N ILE A 163 -3.99 5.40 6.79
CA ILE A 163 -3.82 6.16 5.54
C ILE A 163 -4.67 7.44 5.54
N PRO A 164 -6.00 7.40 5.77
CA PRO A 164 -6.80 8.63 5.80
C PRO A 164 -6.41 9.55 6.96
N MET A 165 -6.08 8.99 8.13
CA MET A 165 -5.62 9.79 9.27
C MET A 165 -4.32 10.55 8.96
N LEU A 166 -3.35 9.88 8.33
CA LEU A 166 -2.09 10.49 7.92
C LEU A 166 -2.27 11.46 6.76
N THR A 167 -3.25 11.23 5.88
CA THR A 167 -3.63 12.18 4.83
C THR A 167 -4.07 13.51 5.44
N VAL A 168 -4.95 13.48 6.44
CA VAL A 168 -5.38 14.70 7.15
C VAL A 168 -4.19 15.43 7.80
N VAL A 169 -3.23 14.69 8.36
CA VAL A 169 -2.01 15.30 8.91
C VAL A 169 -1.18 15.96 7.80
N ALA A 170 -1.02 15.29 6.65
CA ALA A 170 -0.31 15.84 5.49
C ALA A 170 -0.96 17.14 5.01
N ASP A 171 -2.29 17.16 4.91
CA ASP A 171 -3.07 18.31 4.46
C ASP A 171 -2.93 19.48 5.42
N CYS A 172 -3.07 19.23 6.72
CA CYS A 172 -2.90 20.26 7.75
C CYS A 172 -1.51 20.89 7.69
N VAL A 173 -0.46 20.08 7.57
CA VAL A 173 0.92 20.59 7.48
C VAL A 173 1.15 21.33 6.17
N GLY A 174 0.63 20.81 5.05
CA GLY A 174 0.71 21.44 3.74
C GLY A 174 0.06 22.83 3.72
N ILE A 175 -1.15 22.95 4.28
CA ILE A 175 -1.89 24.22 4.39
C ILE A 175 -1.18 25.23 5.31
N ILE A 176 -0.53 24.78 6.39
CA ILE A 176 0.21 25.69 7.30
C ILE A 176 1.51 26.18 6.65
N SER A 177 2.12 25.35 5.80
CA SER A 177 3.43 25.63 5.20
C SER A 177 3.41 26.49 3.92
N GLY A 178 2.27 26.52 3.22
CA GLY A 178 2.06 27.26 1.97
C GLY A 178 1.21 28.50 2.19
#